data_AF-A0AAU3X620-F1
#
_entry.id   AF-A0AAU3X620-F1
#
_cell.length_a   1.000
_cell.length_b   1.000
_cell.length_c   1.000
_cell.angle_alpha   90.00
_cell.angle_beta   90.00
_cell.angle_gamma   90.00
#
_symmetry.space_group_name_H-M   'P 1'
#
loop_
_entity.id
_entity.type
_entity.pdbx_description
1 polymer ?
#
loop_
_entity_poly.entity_id
_entity_poly.type
_entity_poly.pdbx_seq_one_letter_code
_entity_poly.pdbx_strand_id
1 'polypeptide(L)'
;MPSAPAPMPESIALEAQDSVSPTADMYDDLDETDMALVDALQTSPRAPWSRIGAVLGIDATTAARRWDRLRASGLAWSTAYETWERHGRGQRLCMAFADVAVAPGSLAAAAEAACADPRVASVERTTGGGTTGTDGALFLTLSCSGTAALTRFADGPLAGLPGARDVQLSVVLHSYREGADWKVHALDRGQRSRLMSAAADRAAAPQHGDADRALLRALSHDARRPYSDLARDTGASEATVRRRLARMLASGQVRIRCDVSHLAAGRPVISTYRVAVPSAELDAAGHLVAALPGIRLCMAVTGEANLLVSTWARSLSDAAGFEVRLGSRIPGARILRRDVTLLTAKRMGRLLDDEGRARGHIPVDHHV
;
A
#
# COMPACT_ATOMS: atom_id res chain seq x y z
N MET A 1 -32.95 65.69 7.87
CA MET A 1 -33.57 64.51 7.23
C MET A 1 -32.52 63.41 7.21
N PRO A 2 -32.70 62.31 7.98
CA PRO A 2 -31.72 61.23 8.00
C PRO A 2 -31.90 60.36 6.76
N SER A 3 -30.79 60.13 6.04
CA SER A 3 -30.73 59.29 4.84
C SER A 3 -31.06 57.85 5.18
N ALA A 4 -31.99 57.27 4.43
CA ALA A 4 -32.34 55.86 4.50
C ALA A 4 -31.16 54.96 4.08
N PRO A 5 -31.02 53.74 4.65
CA PRO A 5 -30.01 52.78 4.23
C PRO A 5 -30.39 52.10 2.91
N ALA A 6 -29.40 51.85 2.06
CA ALA A 6 -29.54 51.16 0.78
C ALA A 6 -30.02 49.70 0.96
N PRO A 7 -30.81 49.15 0.03
CA PRO A 7 -31.27 47.77 0.12
C PRO A 7 -30.13 46.78 -0.13
N MET A 8 -30.07 45.74 0.72
CA MET A 8 -29.22 44.55 0.56
C MET A 8 -29.57 43.82 -0.74
N PRO A 9 -28.60 43.26 -1.49
CA PRO A 9 -28.89 42.48 -2.68
C PRO A 9 -29.58 41.15 -2.31
N GLU A 10 -30.56 40.78 -3.13
CA GLU A 10 -31.39 39.60 -3.03
C GLU A 10 -30.55 38.30 -2.95
N SER A 11 -31.04 37.38 -2.12
CA SER A 11 -30.43 36.08 -1.90
C SER A 11 -30.43 35.29 -3.21
N ILE A 12 -29.25 34.91 -3.69
CA ILE A 12 -29.14 33.91 -4.77
C ILE A 12 -29.56 32.58 -4.15
N ALA A 13 -30.80 32.17 -4.45
CA ALA A 13 -31.26 30.82 -4.19
C ALA A 13 -30.36 29.85 -4.98
N LEU A 14 -29.53 29.09 -4.27
CA LEU A 14 -28.89 27.91 -4.83
C LEU A 14 -30.00 26.90 -5.11
N GLU A 15 -30.48 26.87 -6.34
CA GLU A 15 -31.18 25.72 -6.87
C GLU A 15 -30.24 24.52 -6.72
N ALA A 16 -30.68 23.53 -5.95
CA ALA A 16 -30.02 22.25 -5.82
C ALA A 16 -30.03 21.57 -7.19
N GLN A 17 -28.98 21.81 -7.97
CA GLN A 17 -28.71 21.02 -9.16
C GLN A 17 -28.45 19.59 -8.70
N ASP A 18 -29.27 18.68 -9.22
CA ASP A 18 -29.18 17.24 -9.03
C ASP A 18 -27.71 16.82 -9.07
N SER A 19 -27.23 16.33 -7.93
CA SER A 19 -25.93 15.70 -7.83
C SER A 19 -25.92 14.54 -8.81
N VAL A 20 -25.16 14.68 -9.89
CA VAL A 20 -24.78 13.57 -10.75
C VAL A 20 -24.09 12.55 -9.86
N SER A 21 -24.83 11.53 -9.45
CA SER A 21 -24.26 10.34 -8.82
C SER A 21 -23.25 9.77 -9.82
N PRO A 22 -22.02 9.44 -9.40
CA PRO A 22 -21.14 8.66 -10.25
C PRO A 22 -21.89 7.39 -10.62
N THR A 23 -22.02 7.14 -11.92
CA THR A 23 -22.79 6.04 -12.49
C THR A 23 -22.47 4.73 -11.78
N ALA A 24 -23.52 4.01 -11.38
CA ALA A 24 -23.44 2.69 -10.74
C ALA A 24 -22.65 1.66 -11.58
N ASP A 25 -22.49 1.91 -12.88
CA ASP A 25 -21.79 1.04 -13.83
C ASP A 25 -20.25 1.05 -13.69
N MET A 26 -19.65 2.03 -13.00
CA MET A 26 -18.18 2.12 -12.88
C MET A 26 -17.57 1.19 -11.82
N TYR A 27 -18.40 0.58 -10.96
CA TYR A 27 -17.96 -0.24 -9.82
C TYR A 27 -18.34 -1.74 -9.95
N ASP A 28 -18.87 -2.19 -11.09
CA ASP A 28 -19.47 -3.54 -11.25
C ASP A 28 -18.46 -4.65 -11.64
N ASP A 29 -17.16 -4.39 -11.49
CA ASP A 29 -16.11 -5.33 -11.90
C ASP A 29 -15.86 -6.47 -10.90
N LEU A 30 -16.27 -6.30 -9.64
CA LEU A 30 -16.03 -7.26 -8.56
C LEU A 30 -17.34 -7.64 -7.88
N ASP A 31 -17.73 -8.90 -8.00
CA ASP A 31 -18.86 -9.43 -7.23
C ASP A 31 -18.45 -9.78 -5.77
N GLU A 32 -19.45 -10.05 -4.92
CA GLU A 32 -19.22 -10.38 -3.51
C GLU A 32 -18.35 -11.65 -3.34
N THR A 33 -18.47 -12.61 -4.25
CA THR A 33 -17.66 -13.84 -4.23
C THR A 33 -16.19 -13.55 -4.54
N ASP A 34 -15.93 -12.64 -5.49
CA ASP A 34 -14.58 -12.19 -5.83
C ASP A 34 -13.94 -11.43 -4.66
N MET A 35 -14.72 -10.57 -3.98
CA MET A 35 -14.26 -9.88 -2.77
C MET A 35 -13.95 -10.86 -1.62
N ALA A 36 -14.78 -11.89 -1.44
CA ALA A 36 -14.54 -12.95 -0.47
C ALA A 36 -13.31 -13.81 -0.82
N LEU A 37 -13.09 -14.08 -2.12
CA LEU A 37 -11.90 -14.76 -2.63
C LEU A 37 -10.62 -13.94 -2.36
N VAL A 38 -10.66 -12.63 -2.60
CA VAL A 38 -9.56 -11.72 -2.28
C VAL A 38 -9.28 -11.70 -0.78
N ASP A 39 -10.29 -11.55 0.09
CA ASP A 39 -10.10 -11.57 1.55
C ASP A 39 -9.55 -12.93 2.03
N ALA A 40 -9.99 -14.04 1.42
CA ALA A 40 -9.44 -15.36 1.70
C ALA A 40 -7.93 -15.44 1.38
N LEU A 41 -7.53 -14.90 0.23
CA LEU A 41 -6.12 -14.83 -0.17
C LEU A 41 -5.32 -13.77 0.60
N GLN A 42 -5.96 -12.72 1.09
CA GLN A 42 -5.32 -11.80 2.03
C GLN A 42 -5.08 -12.47 3.38
N THR A 43 -5.96 -13.39 3.80
CA THR A 43 -5.86 -14.12 5.07
C THR A 43 -4.85 -15.27 4.99
N SER A 44 -4.92 -16.08 3.94
CA SER A 44 -4.02 -17.23 3.72
C SER A 44 -3.57 -17.28 2.26
N PRO A 45 -2.55 -16.49 1.88
CA PRO A 45 -2.22 -16.23 0.47
C PRO A 45 -1.88 -17.45 -0.39
N ARG A 46 -1.39 -18.54 0.22
CA ARG A 46 -1.08 -19.81 -0.46
C ARG A 46 -1.96 -20.97 -0.03
N ALA A 47 -3.13 -20.72 0.57
CA ALA A 47 -4.09 -21.80 0.84
C ALA A 47 -4.43 -22.56 -0.46
N PRO A 48 -4.55 -23.90 -0.39
CA PRO A 48 -5.06 -24.69 -1.51
C PRO A 48 -6.47 -24.24 -1.91
N TRP A 49 -6.77 -24.29 -3.21
CA TRP A 49 -8.10 -23.91 -3.71
C TRP A 49 -9.24 -24.74 -3.12
N SER A 50 -8.98 -26.00 -2.77
CA SER A 50 -9.95 -26.85 -2.07
C SER A 50 -10.35 -26.30 -0.70
N ARG A 51 -9.38 -25.77 0.07
CA ARG A 51 -9.67 -25.14 1.36
C ARG A 51 -10.41 -23.81 1.18
N ILE A 52 -9.98 -23.00 0.22
CA ILE A 52 -10.64 -21.72 -0.07
C ILE A 52 -12.08 -21.97 -0.52
N GLY A 53 -12.29 -22.86 -1.49
CA GLY A 53 -13.61 -23.23 -1.99
C GLY A 53 -14.54 -23.72 -0.89
N ALA A 54 -14.06 -24.63 -0.02
CA ALA A 54 -14.84 -25.12 1.12
C ALA A 54 -15.25 -24.00 2.10
N VAL A 55 -14.41 -22.99 2.33
CA VAL A 55 -14.75 -21.85 3.20
C VAL A 55 -15.75 -20.90 2.56
N LEU A 56 -15.65 -20.71 1.24
CA LEU A 56 -16.50 -19.81 0.46
C LEU A 56 -17.81 -20.46 -0.03
N GLY A 57 -17.95 -21.78 0.09
CA GLY A 57 -19.12 -22.51 -0.43
C GLY A 57 -19.11 -22.67 -1.96
N ILE A 58 -17.93 -22.68 -2.60
CA ILE A 58 -17.76 -22.86 -4.05
C ILE A 58 -16.78 -23.99 -4.37
N ASP A 59 -16.85 -24.54 -5.57
CA ASP A 59 -15.89 -25.56 -6.00
C ASP A 59 -14.46 -25.00 -6.15
N ALA A 60 -13.45 -25.84 -5.90
CA ALA A 60 -12.03 -25.48 -5.98
C ALA A 60 -11.63 -24.96 -7.38
N THR A 61 -12.16 -25.56 -8.45
CA THR A 61 -11.91 -25.12 -9.83
C THR A 61 -12.56 -23.77 -10.11
N THR A 62 -13.71 -23.49 -9.50
CA THR A 62 -14.39 -22.19 -9.60
C THR A 62 -13.58 -21.10 -8.89
N ALA A 63 -13.06 -21.38 -7.69
CA ALA A 63 -12.19 -20.45 -6.97
C ALA A 63 -10.90 -20.13 -7.77
N ALA A 64 -10.26 -21.16 -8.33
CA ALA A 64 -9.07 -20.99 -9.17
C ALA A 64 -9.35 -20.15 -10.43
N ARG A 65 -10.41 -20.51 -11.18
CA ARG A 65 -10.82 -19.81 -12.41
C ARG A 65 -11.18 -18.34 -12.15
N ARG A 66 -11.87 -18.05 -11.05
CA ARG A 66 -12.19 -16.67 -10.63
C ARG A 66 -10.91 -15.89 -10.33
N TRP A 67 -9.99 -16.45 -9.55
CA TRP A 67 -8.70 -15.81 -9.29
C TRP A 67 -7.92 -15.52 -10.57
N ASP A 68 -7.85 -16.49 -11.49
CA ASP A 68 -7.14 -16.31 -12.75
C ASP A 68 -7.74 -15.17 -13.59
N ARG A 69 -9.07 -15.04 -13.62
CA ARG A 69 -9.76 -13.90 -14.24
C ARG A 69 -9.39 -12.58 -13.58
N LEU A 70 -9.44 -12.50 -12.24
CA LEU A 70 -9.09 -11.28 -11.50
C LEU A 70 -7.63 -10.88 -11.72
N ARG A 71 -6.72 -11.85 -11.79
CA ARG A 71 -5.31 -11.64 -12.10
C ARG A 71 -5.10 -11.16 -13.53
N ALA A 72 -5.75 -11.80 -14.50
CA ALA A 72 -5.61 -11.48 -15.93
C ALA A 72 -6.16 -10.10 -16.27
N SER A 73 -7.24 -9.68 -15.61
CA SER A 73 -7.83 -8.33 -15.73
C SER A 73 -7.10 -7.27 -14.90
N GLY A 74 -6.12 -7.66 -14.08
CA GLY A 74 -5.39 -6.75 -13.20
C GLY A 74 -6.19 -6.24 -12.00
N LEU A 75 -7.40 -6.76 -11.76
CA LEU A 75 -8.26 -6.36 -10.64
C LEU A 75 -7.73 -6.83 -9.29
N ALA A 76 -7.04 -7.96 -9.23
CA ALA A 76 -6.36 -8.43 -8.04
C ALA A 76 -5.02 -9.09 -8.38
N TRP A 77 -4.05 -9.00 -7.46
CA TRP A 77 -2.74 -9.59 -7.66
C TRP A 77 -2.13 -10.04 -6.34
N SER A 78 -1.09 -10.86 -6.43
CA SER A 78 -0.31 -11.27 -5.27
C SER A 78 1.17 -10.98 -5.48
N THR A 79 1.82 -10.48 -4.44
CA THR A 79 3.22 -10.09 -4.45
C THR A 79 3.90 -10.65 -3.21
N ALA A 80 5.09 -11.21 -3.39
CA ALA A 80 5.98 -11.61 -2.30
C ALA A 80 7.10 -10.59 -2.14
N TYR A 81 7.41 -10.20 -0.92
CA TYR A 81 8.49 -9.25 -0.62
C TYR A 81 9.20 -9.62 0.68
N GLU A 82 10.45 -9.17 0.80
CA GLU A 82 11.25 -9.35 2.00
C GLU A 82 10.79 -8.39 3.11
N THR A 83 10.72 -8.87 4.35
CA THR A 83 10.32 -8.04 5.49
C THR A 83 11.50 -7.32 6.10
N TRP A 84 11.32 -6.06 6.50
CA TRP A 84 12.36 -5.18 7.02
C TRP A 84 12.55 -5.25 8.55
N GLU A 85 11.56 -5.71 9.32
CA GLU A 85 11.60 -5.72 10.80
C GLU A 85 12.55 -6.76 11.42
N ARG A 86 13.01 -7.75 10.63
CA ARG A 86 13.65 -8.96 11.18
C ARG A 86 15.09 -9.17 10.77
N HIS A 87 15.72 -8.23 10.07
CA HIS A 87 17.15 -8.32 9.80
C HIS A 87 17.95 -8.07 11.08
N GLY A 88 18.31 -9.15 11.76
CA GLY A 88 19.29 -9.12 12.85
C GLY A 88 20.63 -8.53 12.38
N ARG A 89 21.20 -7.64 13.21
CA ARG A 89 22.57 -7.10 13.34
C ARG A 89 23.53 -6.94 12.12
N GLY A 90 23.19 -7.28 10.87
CA GLY A 90 24.15 -7.33 9.76
C GLY A 90 23.73 -6.63 8.46
N GLN A 91 22.44 -6.49 8.16
CA GLN A 91 21.95 -5.76 6.97
C GLN A 91 20.63 -5.09 7.31
N ARG A 92 20.65 -3.84 7.78
CA ARG A 92 19.42 -3.15 8.18
C ARG A 92 18.74 -2.58 6.93
N LEU A 93 17.73 -3.28 6.41
CA LEU A 93 16.80 -2.68 5.46
C LEU A 93 16.29 -1.36 6.03
N CYS A 94 16.42 -0.29 5.25
CA CYS A 94 16.03 1.06 5.60
C CYS A 94 14.84 1.42 4.74
N MET A 95 13.66 1.44 5.36
CA MET A 95 12.43 1.93 4.78
C MET A 95 12.34 3.44 5.01
N ALA A 96 11.97 4.18 3.98
CA ALA A 96 11.74 5.62 4.07
C ALA A 96 10.61 6.04 3.14
N PHE A 97 10.07 7.21 3.40
CA PHE A 97 9.20 7.91 2.47
C PHE A 97 9.91 9.12 1.89
N ALA A 98 9.58 9.48 0.66
CA ALA A 98 10.01 10.73 0.06
C ALA A 98 8.82 11.52 -0.46
N ASP A 99 8.72 12.78 -0.03
CA ASP A 99 7.91 13.80 -0.67
C ASP A 99 8.80 14.54 -1.66
N VAL A 100 8.49 14.44 -2.95
CA VAL A 100 9.28 15.04 -4.04
C VAL A 100 8.47 16.14 -4.72
N ALA A 101 8.95 17.38 -4.66
CA ALA A 101 8.39 18.47 -5.42
C ALA A 101 8.92 18.41 -6.86
N VAL A 102 8.01 18.47 -7.83
CA VAL A 102 8.30 18.31 -9.26
C VAL A 102 7.77 19.50 -10.03
N ALA A 103 8.56 19.97 -10.99
CA ALA A 103 8.18 21.04 -11.88
C ALA A 103 6.89 20.73 -12.67
N PRO A 104 6.04 21.74 -12.94
CA PRO A 104 4.90 21.61 -13.83
C PRO A 104 5.30 20.98 -15.16
N GLY A 105 4.47 20.06 -15.66
CA GLY A 105 4.72 19.34 -16.91
C GLY A 105 5.71 18.18 -16.81
N SER A 106 6.51 18.07 -15.73
CA SER A 106 7.46 16.95 -15.56
C SER A 106 6.93 15.80 -14.68
N LEU A 107 5.78 15.98 -14.01
CA LEU A 107 5.23 15.00 -13.06
C LEU A 107 5.05 13.60 -13.64
N ALA A 108 4.64 13.51 -14.91
CA ALA A 108 4.46 12.22 -15.58
C ALA A 108 5.78 11.49 -15.79
N ALA A 109 6.77 12.17 -16.37
CA ALA A 109 8.11 11.63 -16.61
C ALA A 109 8.84 11.30 -15.29
N ALA A 110 8.67 12.13 -14.26
CA ALA A 110 9.22 11.87 -12.93
C ALA A 110 8.63 10.59 -12.32
N ALA A 111 7.30 10.41 -12.42
CA ALA A 111 6.64 9.22 -11.92
C ALA A 111 7.10 7.96 -12.67
N GLU A 112 7.26 8.03 -14.00
CA GLU A 112 7.75 6.92 -14.81
C GLU A 112 9.19 6.53 -14.45
N ALA A 113 10.09 7.51 -14.33
CA ALA A 113 11.47 7.28 -13.89
C ALA A 113 11.53 6.67 -12.49
N ALA A 114 10.71 7.16 -11.55
CA ALA A 114 10.60 6.59 -10.21
C ALA A 114 10.02 5.16 -10.25
N CYS A 115 9.06 4.87 -11.13
CA CYS A 115 8.50 3.51 -11.27
C CYS A 115 9.55 2.49 -11.73
N ALA A 116 10.48 2.91 -12.60
CA ALA A 116 11.52 2.06 -13.16
C ALA A 116 12.59 1.65 -12.12
N ASP A 117 12.80 2.42 -11.05
CA ASP A 117 13.80 2.09 -10.04
C ASP A 117 13.28 1.01 -9.06
N PRO A 118 14.01 -0.11 -8.88
CA PRO A 118 13.63 -1.19 -7.96
C PRO A 118 13.59 -0.79 -6.47
N ARG A 119 14.31 0.25 -6.07
CA ARG A 119 14.32 0.75 -4.68
C ARG A 119 13.06 1.54 -4.34
N VAL A 120 12.35 2.04 -5.35
CA VAL A 120 11.06 2.72 -5.19
C VAL A 120 9.97 1.67 -5.20
N ALA A 121 9.49 1.30 -4.01
CA ALA A 121 8.47 0.28 -3.85
C ALA A 121 7.09 0.75 -4.32
N SER A 122 6.73 2.00 -4.04
CA SER A 122 5.45 2.59 -4.46
C SER A 122 5.63 4.04 -4.93
N VAL A 123 4.82 4.45 -5.90
CA VAL A 123 4.80 5.79 -6.49
C VAL A 123 3.36 6.30 -6.51
N GLU A 124 3.12 7.39 -5.81
CA GLU A 124 1.83 8.05 -5.72
C GLU A 124 1.97 9.50 -6.21
N ARG A 125 1.15 9.91 -7.17
CA ARG A 125 0.96 11.33 -7.48
C ARG A 125 -0.07 11.86 -6.53
N THR A 126 0.26 12.91 -5.80
CA THR A 126 -0.62 13.45 -4.77
C THR A 126 -0.99 14.89 -5.08
N THR A 127 -2.02 15.39 -4.40
CA THR A 127 -2.37 16.82 -4.41
C THR A 127 -1.26 17.71 -3.85
N GLY A 128 -0.22 17.13 -3.24
CA GLY A 128 0.89 17.85 -2.67
C GLY A 128 1.54 18.82 -3.65
N GLY A 129 2.02 19.94 -3.09
CA GLY A 129 2.86 20.94 -3.73
C GLY A 129 3.48 21.78 -2.63
N GLY A 130 4.74 22.20 -2.80
CA GLY A 130 5.49 22.98 -1.80
C GLY A 130 4.82 24.32 -1.44
N THR A 131 5.46 25.11 -0.59
CA THR A 131 5.00 26.45 -0.16
C THR A 131 4.65 27.42 -1.29
N THR A 132 5.05 27.13 -2.54
CA THR A 132 4.82 27.93 -3.75
C THR A 132 3.60 27.51 -4.57
N GLY A 133 2.85 26.48 -4.18
CA GLY A 133 1.51 26.15 -4.71
C GLY A 133 1.41 25.79 -6.20
N THR A 134 2.52 25.70 -6.94
CA THR A 134 2.53 25.47 -8.39
C THR A 134 3.17 24.14 -8.77
N ASP A 135 3.78 23.43 -7.83
CA ASP A 135 4.58 22.23 -8.06
C ASP A 135 3.68 21.00 -7.97
N GLY A 136 3.88 20.02 -8.85
CA GLY A 136 3.29 18.70 -8.65
C GLY A 136 4.07 17.93 -7.58
N ALA A 137 3.43 17.00 -6.87
CA ALA A 137 4.13 16.15 -5.91
C ALA A 137 4.05 14.66 -6.21
N LEU A 138 5.20 14.00 -6.01
CA LEU A 138 5.27 12.56 -5.84
C LEU A 138 5.45 12.23 -4.37
N PHE A 139 4.71 11.23 -3.91
CA PHE A 139 4.95 10.54 -2.66
C PHE A 139 5.47 9.13 -2.95
N LEU A 140 6.67 8.84 -2.47
CA LEU A 140 7.39 7.61 -2.77
C LEU A 140 7.57 6.77 -1.50
N THR A 141 7.41 5.46 -1.63
CA THR A 141 7.88 4.51 -0.60
C THR A 141 9.20 3.92 -1.06
N LEU A 142 10.24 4.06 -0.25
CA LEU A 142 11.62 3.68 -0.57
C LEU A 142 12.08 2.51 0.27
N SER A 143 12.92 1.67 -0.32
CA SER A 143 13.51 0.49 0.29
C SER A 143 15.00 0.41 -0.07
N CYS A 144 15.89 0.61 0.89
CA CYS A 144 17.33 0.66 0.67
C CYS A 144 18.11 -0.20 1.66
N SER A 145 19.30 -0.68 1.27
CA SER A 145 20.22 -1.43 2.17
C SER A 145 20.93 -0.50 3.18
N GLY A 146 20.18 0.09 4.10
CA GLY A 146 20.69 0.96 5.15
C GLY A 146 20.70 2.45 4.78
N THR A 147 20.99 3.29 5.77
CA THR A 147 20.93 4.75 5.64
C THR A 147 21.96 5.31 4.66
N ALA A 148 23.17 4.74 4.58
CA ALA A 148 24.18 5.18 3.61
C ALA A 148 23.76 4.93 2.15
N ALA A 149 23.03 3.84 1.88
CA ALA A 149 22.45 3.58 0.57
C ALA A 149 21.31 4.57 0.28
N LEU A 150 20.46 4.84 1.27
CA LEU A 150 19.40 5.84 1.17
C LEU A 150 19.96 7.24 0.85
N THR A 151 21.04 7.68 1.52
CA THR A 151 21.70 8.96 1.24
C THR A 151 22.19 9.04 -0.20
N ARG A 152 22.92 8.04 -0.69
CA ARG A 152 23.36 8.02 -2.10
C ARG A 152 22.20 8.01 -3.08
N PHE A 153 21.12 7.32 -2.73
CA PHE A 153 19.92 7.27 -3.56
C PHE A 153 19.21 8.64 -3.61
N ALA A 154 19.18 9.35 -2.49
CA ALA A 154 18.63 10.70 -2.36
C ALA A 154 19.42 11.73 -3.18
N ASP A 155 20.75 11.75 -3.00
CA ASP A 155 21.63 12.75 -3.61
C ASP A 155 21.83 12.54 -5.12
N GLY A 156 21.61 11.33 -5.62
CA GLY A 156 21.75 10.99 -7.03
C GLY A 156 20.40 10.72 -7.69
N PRO A 157 19.95 9.46 -7.77
CA PRO A 157 18.75 9.09 -8.52
C PRO A 157 17.47 9.87 -8.19
N LEU A 158 17.18 10.17 -6.91
CA LEU A 158 15.97 10.92 -6.55
C LEU A 158 16.07 12.40 -6.92
N ALA A 159 17.20 13.05 -6.60
CA ALA A 159 17.45 14.43 -7.00
C ALA A 159 17.51 14.60 -8.53
N GLY A 160 17.92 13.55 -9.24
CA GLY A 160 17.99 13.49 -10.70
C GLY A 160 16.68 13.12 -11.40
N LEU A 161 15.57 12.93 -10.68
CA LEU A 161 14.28 12.67 -11.32
C LEU A 161 13.89 13.87 -12.21
N PRO A 162 13.25 13.62 -13.39
CA PRO A 162 12.84 14.68 -14.30
C PRO A 162 12.07 15.82 -13.61
N GLY A 163 12.65 17.01 -13.58
CA GLY A 163 12.04 18.20 -12.99
C GLY A 163 11.92 18.17 -11.46
N ALA A 164 12.61 17.27 -10.74
CA ALA A 164 12.68 17.31 -9.28
C ALA A 164 13.32 18.62 -8.80
N ARG A 165 12.75 19.20 -7.74
CA ARG A 165 13.18 20.47 -7.16
C ARG A 165 13.56 20.37 -5.70
N ASP A 166 12.80 19.57 -4.97
CA ASP A 166 13.02 19.31 -3.56
C ASP A 166 12.68 17.85 -3.24
N VAL A 167 13.41 17.27 -2.29
CA VAL A 167 13.23 15.89 -1.83
C VAL A 167 13.27 15.89 -0.31
N GLN A 168 12.13 15.62 0.31
CA GLN A 168 12.02 15.51 1.77
C GLN A 168 11.89 14.05 2.19
N LEU A 169 12.82 13.57 3.01
CA LEU A 169 12.85 12.19 3.46
C LEU A 169 12.28 12.03 4.87
N SER A 170 11.48 10.99 5.07
CA SER A 170 11.01 10.53 6.38
C SER A 170 11.40 9.06 6.57
N VAL A 171 12.39 8.78 7.40
CA VAL A 171 12.87 7.41 7.66
C VAL A 171 11.91 6.71 8.63
N VAL A 172 11.51 5.49 8.30
CA VAL A 172 10.62 4.69 9.14
C VAL A 172 11.38 4.19 10.37
N LEU A 173 10.84 4.47 11.56
CA LEU A 173 11.37 4.04 12.84
C LEU A 173 10.65 2.79 13.36
N HIS A 174 9.35 2.71 13.13
CA HIS A 174 8.50 1.60 13.58
C HIS A 174 7.23 1.52 12.72
N SER A 175 6.67 0.32 12.55
CA SER A 175 5.42 0.10 11.83
C SER A 175 4.37 -0.51 12.73
N TYR A 176 3.29 0.22 12.91
CA TYR A 176 2.12 -0.26 13.63
C TYR A 176 1.16 -1.01 12.70
N ARG A 177 1.13 -0.64 11.41
CA ARG A 177 0.34 -1.32 10.39
C ARG A 177 0.95 -1.15 9.02
N GLU A 178 1.14 -2.26 8.33
CA GLU A 178 1.50 -2.28 6.91
C GLU A 178 0.26 -2.48 6.06
N GLY A 179 0.33 -2.06 4.81
CA GLY A 179 -0.83 -2.26 3.94
C GLY A 179 -1.11 -3.71 3.57
N ALA A 180 -0.21 -4.66 3.84
CA ALA A 180 -0.52 -6.10 3.69
C ALA A 180 -1.50 -6.60 4.76
N ASP A 181 -1.67 -5.82 5.85
CA ASP A 181 -2.61 -6.09 6.94
C ASP A 181 -4.01 -5.53 6.64
N TRP A 182 -4.13 -4.66 5.64
CA TRP A 182 -5.45 -4.20 5.19
C TRP A 182 -6.19 -5.34 4.49
N LYS A 183 -7.48 -5.46 4.80
CA LYS A 183 -8.36 -6.47 4.23
C LYS A 183 -9.57 -5.81 3.59
N VAL A 184 -10.13 -6.48 2.58
CA VAL A 184 -11.43 -6.12 2.01
C VAL A 184 -12.57 -6.28 3.03
N HIS A 185 -12.42 -7.21 3.98
CA HIS A 185 -13.40 -7.54 5.02
C HIS A 185 -14.72 -8.13 4.46
N ALA A 186 -14.63 -8.96 3.43
CA ALA A 186 -15.75 -9.73 2.88
C ALA A 186 -15.98 -11.05 3.63
N LEU A 187 -14.98 -11.57 4.37
CA LEU A 187 -15.15 -12.77 5.19
C LEU A 187 -15.63 -12.46 6.59
N ASP A 188 -16.56 -13.28 7.07
CA ASP A 188 -16.95 -13.32 8.47
C ASP A 188 -15.82 -13.89 9.35
N ARG A 189 -16.01 -13.79 10.68
CA ARG A 189 -15.01 -14.24 11.66
C ARG A 189 -14.77 -15.75 11.64
N GLY A 190 -15.82 -16.55 11.41
CA GLY A 190 -15.75 -18.01 11.35
C GLY A 190 -15.04 -18.51 10.09
N GLN A 191 -15.38 -17.95 8.93
CA GLN A 191 -14.69 -18.20 7.67
C GLN A 191 -13.19 -17.89 7.78
N ARG A 192 -12.84 -16.72 8.31
CA ARG A 192 -11.44 -16.33 8.51
C ARG A 192 -10.71 -17.27 9.46
N SER A 193 -11.34 -17.67 10.57
CA SER A 193 -10.77 -18.63 11.51
C SER A 193 -10.52 -20.00 10.89
N ARG A 194 -11.36 -20.46 9.96
CA ARG A 194 -11.16 -21.74 9.24
C ARG A 194 -10.03 -21.67 8.21
N LEU A 195 -9.73 -20.49 7.67
CA LEU A 195 -8.63 -20.29 6.73
C LEU A 195 -7.27 -20.18 7.42
N MET A 196 -7.24 -19.53 8.59
CA MET A 196 -6.04 -19.43 9.40
C MET A 196 -5.67 -20.84 9.91
N SER A 197 -4.66 -21.48 9.32
CA SER A 197 -4.01 -22.60 10.01
C SER A 197 -3.24 -22.05 11.21
N ALA A 198 -3.15 -22.82 12.29
CA ALA A 198 -2.28 -22.50 13.42
C ALA A 198 -0.91 -22.03 12.88
N ALA A 199 -0.53 -20.81 13.23
CA ALA A 199 0.76 -20.27 12.85
C ALA A 199 1.83 -21.23 13.35
N ALA A 200 2.69 -21.73 12.45
CA ALA A 200 3.83 -22.53 12.85
C ALA A 200 4.68 -21.74 13.84
N ASP A 201 5.12 -22.42 14.90
CA ASP A 201 6.01 -21.83 15.91
C ASP A 201 7.19 -21.13 15.23
N ARG A 202 7.42 -19.89 15.67
CA ARG A 202 8.37 -18.96 15.07
C ARG A 202 9.80 -19.42 15.37
N ALA A 203 10.37 -20.26 14.53
CA ALA A 203 11.76 -20.66 14.61
C ALA A 203 12.71 -19.49 14.26
N ALA A 204 13.90 -19.50 14.85
CA ALA A 204 14.97 -18.56 14.50
C ALA A 204 15.33 -18.67 13.00
N ALA A 205 15.43 -17.53 12.33
CA ALA A 205 15.66 -17.46 10.89
C ALA A 205 17.17 -17.56 10.57
N PRO A 206 17.63 -18.55 9.79
CA PRO A 206 18.98 -18.50 9.22
C PRO A 206 19.09 -17.36 8.19
N GLN A 207 20.32 -16.93 7.92
CA GLN A 207 20.62 -15.82 7.02
C GLN A 207 20.10 -16.07 5.59
N HIS A 208 19.56 -15.01 4.98
CA HIS A 208 18.97 -15.02 3.64
C HIS A 208 20.08 -15.15 2.57
N GLY A 209 20.13 -16.30 1.88
CA GLY A 209 21.15 -16.59 0.86
C GLY A 209 20.75 -16.21 -0.57
N ASP A 210 21.68 -16.29 -1.53
CA ASP A 210 21.43 -15.95 -2.94
C ASP A 210 20.29 -16.76 -3.57
N ALA A 211 20.21 -18.04 -3.21
CA ALA A 211 19.20 -18.93 -3.74
C ALA A 211 17.80 -18.65 -3.16
N ASP A 212 17.73 -18.03 -1.96
CA ASP A 212 16.49 -17.53 -1.38
C ASP A 212 16.06 -16.22 -2.06
N ARG A 213 17.03 -15.32 -2.36
CA ARG A 213 16.80 -14.11 -3.17
C ARG A 213 16.27 -14.44 -4.56
N ALA A 214 16.88 -15.42 -5.23
CA ALA A 214 16.44 -15.87 -6.56
C ALA A 214 14.99 -16.39 -6.53
N LEU A 215 14.65 -17.19 -5.52
CA LEU A 215 13.28 -17.67 -5.32
C LEU A 215 12.31 -16.53 -5.02
N LEU A 216 12.71 -15.55 -4.19
CA LEU A 216 11.89 -14.38 -3.88
C LEU A 216 11.62 -13.52 -5.12
N ARG A 217 12.65 -13.26 -5.94
CA ARG A 217 12.49 -12.57 -7.23
C ARG A 217 11.50 -13.30 -8.13
N ALA A 218 11.59 -14.62 -8.24
CA ALA A 218 10.65 -15.42 -9.04
C ALA A 218 9.20 -15.37 -8.51
N LEU A 219 9.00 -15.18 -7.20
CA LEU A 219 7.70 -15.04 -6.53
C LEU A 219 7.15 -13.61 -6.50
N SER A 220 8.01 -12.59 -6.65
CA SER A 220 7.64 -11.18 -6.49
C SER A 220 6.51 -10.76 -7.43
N HIS A 221 6.52 -11.29 -8.66
CA HIS A 221 5.48 -11.02 -9.66
C HIS A 221 4.18 -11.78 -9.40
N ASP A 222 4.25 -13.01 -8.89
CA ASP A 222 3.07 -13.80 -8.53
C ASP A 222 3.45 -14.82 -7.45
N ALA A 223 2.96 -14.58 -6.23
CA ALA A 223 3.30 -15.39 -5.08
C ALA A 223 2.57 -16.75 -5.05
N ARG A 224 1.60 -16.98 -5.94
CA ARG A 224 0.87 -18.26 -6.08
C ARG A 224 1.40 -19.16 -7.19
N ARG A 225 2.48 -18.78 -7.87
CA ARG A 225 3.12 -19.61 -8.91
C ARG A 225 3.31 -21.07 -8.46
N PRO A 226 3.06 -22.04 -9.35
CA PRO A 226 3.30 -23.45 -9.09
C PRO A 226 4.75 -23.71 -8.66
N TYR A 227 4.95 -24.69 -7.78
CA TYR A 227 6.29 -25.05 -7.34
C TYR A 227 7.16 -25.60 -8.47
N SER A 228 6.56 -26.26 -9.46
CA SER A 228 7.21 -26.74 -10.68
C SER A 228 7.83 -25.61 -11.49
N ASP A 229 7.11 -24.51 -11.68
CA ASP A 229 7.61 -23.33 -12.39
C ASP A 229 8.75 -22.66 -11.64
N LEU A 230 8.59 -22.51 -10.33
CA LEU A 230 9.64 -21.93 -9.47
C LEU A 230 10.89 -22.81 -9.44
N ALA A 231 10.73 -24.14 -9.45
CA ALA A 231 11.83 -25.10 -9.54
C ALA A 231 12.61 -24.95 -10.84
N ARG A 232 11.89 -24.86 -11.97
CA ARG A 232 12.48 -24.60 -13.29
C ARG A 232 13.25 -23.29 -13.34
N ASP A 233 12.66 -22.20 -12.86
CA ASP A 233 13.30 -20.86 -12.90
C ASP A 233 14.54 -20.76 -11.99
N THR A 234 14.56 -21.50 -10.88
CA THR A 234 15.64 -21.44 -9.89
C THR A 234 16.69 -22.55 -10.06
N GLY A 235 16.44 -23.53 -10.93
CA GLY A 235 17.28 -24.73 -11.08
C GLY A 235 17.23 -25.69 -9.88
N ALA A 236 16.31 -25.49 -8.94
CA ALA A 236 16.15 -26.34 -7.75
C ALA A 236 15.05 -27.40 -7.94
N SER A 237 15.03 -28.44 -7.11
CA SER A 237 13.89 -29.37 -7.09
C SER A 237 12.64 -28.76 -6.43
N GLU A 238 11.44 -29.19 -6.81
CA GLU A 238 10.19 -28.71 -6.21
C GLU A 238 10.15 -28.90 -4.68
N ALA A 239 10.66 -30.02 -4.19
CA ALA A 239 10.79 -30.28 -2.76
C ALA A 239 11.68 -29.24 -2.07
N THR A 240 12.77 -28.82 -2.72
CA THR A 240 13.68 -27.79 -2.21
C THR A 240 13.01 -26.42 -2.20
N VAL A 241 12.31 -26.04 -3.28
CA VAL A 241 11.55 -24.79 -3.36
C VAL A 241 10.49 -24.72 -2.26
N ARG A 242 9.67 -25.77 -2.12
CA ARG A 242 8.62 -25.84 -1.10
C ARG A 242 9.20 -25.70 0.30
N ARG A 243 10.29 -26.41 0.61
CA ARG A 243 10.97 -26.34 1.90
C ARG A 243 11.52 -24.94 2.18
N ARG A 244 12.17 -24.30 1.20
CA ARG A 244 12.73 -22.94 1.35
C ARG A 244 11.64 -21.90 1.55
N LEU A 245 10.59 -21.92 0.73
CA LEU A 245 9.49 -20.99 0.87
C LEU A 245 8.77 -21.15 2.22
N ALA A 246 8.45 -22.38 2.62
CA ALA A 246 7.83 -22.64 3.92
C ALA A 246 8.68 -22.10 5.07
N ARG A 247 10.00 -22.30 5.02
CA ARG A 247 10.94 -21.74 5.99
C ARG A 247 10.92 -20.21 6.00
N MET A 248 11.01 -19.54 4.85
CA MET A 248 11.03 -18.07 4.76
C MET A 248 9.71 -17.44 5.22
N LEU A 249 8.57 -18.09 4.98
CA LEU A 249 7.28 -17.65 5.46
C LEU A 249 7.15 -17.85 6.99
N ALA A 250 7.57 -19.02 7.49
CA ALA A 250 7.51 -19.33 8.92
C ALA A 250 8.45 -18.48 9.77
N SER A 251 9.64 -18.16 9.25
CA SER A 251 10.61 -17.27 9.90
C SER A 251 10.19 -15.80 9.83
N GLY A 252 9.23 -15.48 8.96
CA GLY A 252 8.76 -14.14 8.68
C GLY A 252 9.67 -13.33 7.77
N GLN A 253 10.73 -13.91 7.19
CA GLN A 253 11.65 -13.21 6.27
C GLN A 253 10.96 -12.75 4.98
N VAL A 254 9.94 -13.50 4.54
CA VAL A 254 9.13 -13.17 3.37
C VAL A 254 7.69 -13.03 3.80
N ARG A 255 7.04 -11.98 3.31
CA ARG A 255 5.58 -11.82 3.40
C ARG A 255 4.98 -11.93 2.01
N ILE A 256 3.81 -12.56 1.96
CA ILE A 256 2.96 -12.54 0.77
C ILE A 256 1.78 -11.64 1.05
N ARG A 257 1.51 -10.76 0.09
CA ARG A 257 0.37 -9.87 0.06
C ARG A 257 -0.53 -10.22 -1.10
N CYS A 258 -1.83 -10.04 -0.88
CA CYS A 258 -2.82 -9.99 -1.94
C CYS A 258 -3.43 -8.58 -1.94
N ASP A 259 -3.31 -7.89 -3.07
CA ASP A 259 -3.88 -6.58 -3.29
C ASP A 259 -5.03 -6.68 -4.31
N VAL A 260 -5.90 -5.68 -4.26
CA VAL A 260 -7.02 -5.48 -5.18
C VAL A 260 -6.99 -4.03 -5.66
N SER A 261 -7.53 -3.76 -6.85
CA SER A 261 -7.78 -2.41 -7.31
C SER A 261 -8.65 -1.70 -6.28
N HIS A 262 -8.13 -0.61 -5.72
CA HIS A 262 -8.85 0.21 -4.75
C HIS A 262 -10.13 0.82 -5.32
N LEU A 263 -10.15 1.14 -6.62
CA LEU A 263 -11.32 1.64 -7.33
C LEU A 263 -12.39 0.55 -7.43
N ALA A 264 -12.02 -0.64 -7.91
CA ALA A 264 -12.94 -1.78 -8.01
C ALA A 264 -13.42 -2.27 -6.64
N ALA A 265 -12.61 -2.11 -5.59
CA ALA A 265 -12.99 -2.42 -4.22
C ALA A 265 -13.89 -1.34 -3.56
N GLY A 266 -14.34 -0.32 -4.31
CA GLY A 266 -15.18 0.77 -3.82
C GLY A 266 -14.46 1.70 -2.83
N ARG A 267 -13.14 1.83 -2.92
CA ARG A 267 -12.30 2.68 -2.05
C ARG A 267 -11.51 3.70 -2.89
N PRO A 268 -12.16 4.61 -3.63
CA PRO A 268 -11.49 5.49 -4.58
C PRO A 268 -10.61 6.56 -3.93
N VAL A 269 -10.83 6.89 -2.66
CA VAL A 269 -10.10 7.97 -1.99
C VAL A 269 -8.98 7.40 -1.15
N ILE A 270 -7.75 7.74 -1.54
CA ILE A 270 -6.55 7.47 -0.74
C ILE A 270 -6.07 8.79 -0.16
N SER A 271 -5.93 8.85 1.17
CA SER A 271 -5.44 10.05 1.86
C SER A 271 -4.27 9.70 2.76
N THR A 272 -3.20 10.48 2.66
CA THR A 272 -2.00 10.34 3.48
C THR A 272 -1.84 11.56 4.37
N TYR A 273 -1.68 11.31 5.67
CA TYR A 273 -1.60 12.28 6.73
C TYR A 273 -0.22 12.25 7.37
N ARG A 274 0.37 13.43 7.53
CA ARG A 274 1.58 13.63 8.34
C ARG A 274 1.14 14.23 9.67
N VAL A 275 1.34 13.49 10.74
CA VAL A 275 0.81 13.81 12.06
C VAL A 275 1.96 14.01 13.04
N ALA A 276 1.90 15.09 13.80
CA ALA A 276 2.72 15.29 14.98
C ALA A 276 1.94 14.83 16.21
N VAL A 277 2.47 13.85 16.91
CA VAL A 277 1.95 13.32 18.18
C VAL A 277 2.94 13.66 19.29
N PRO A 278 2.51 13.96 20.53
CA PRO A 278 3.43 14.06 21.65
C PRO A 278 4.34 12.82 21.74
N SER A 279 5.65 13.01 21.80
CA SER A 279 6.61 11.90 21.68
C SER A 279 6.42 10.79 22.72
N ALA A 280 5.95 11.14 23.93
CA ALA A 280 5.64 10.18 24.99
C ALA A 280 4.43 9.28 24.66
N GLU A 281 3.55 9.71 23.76
CA GLU A 281 2.33 9.01 23.37
C GLU A 281 2.43 8.32 22.02
N LEU A 282 3.51 8.55 21.26
CA LEU A 282 3.65 8.10 19.88
C LEU A 282 3.36 6.60 19.71
N ASP A 283 3.86 5.76 20.61
CA ASP A 283 3.68 4.33 20.52
C ASP A 283 2.24 3.89 20.76
N ALA A 284 1.60 4.42 21.80
CA ALA A 284 0.20 4.16 22.09
C ALA A 284 -0.71 4.69 20.98
N ALA A 285 -0.45 5.91 20.50
CA ALA A 285 -1.16 6.53 19.39
C ALA A 285 -1.04 5.70 18.10
N GLY A 286 0.16 5.22 17.79
CA GLY A 286 0.41 4.36 16.64
C GLY A 286 -0.45 3.10 16.63
N HIS A 287 -0.49 2.37 17.76
CA HIS A 287 -1.34 1.18 17.91
C HIS A 287 -2.84 1.52 17.82
N LEU A 288 -3.27 2.60 18.47
CA LEU A 288 -4.67 3.05 18.44
C LEU A 288 -5.14 3.42 17.05
N VAL A 289 -4.31 4.15 16.29
CA VAL A 289 -4.60 4.51 14.90
C VAL A 289 -4.58 3.27 14.03
N ALA A 290 -3.55 2.43 14.12
CA ALA A 290 -3.45 1.19 13.36
C ALA A 290 -4.71 0.32 13.45
N ALA A 291 -5.40 0.31 14.60
CA ALA A 291 -6.63 -0.45 14.81
C ALA A 291 -7.90 0.17 14.18
N LEU A 292 -7.85 1.42 13.69
CA LEU A 292 -9.01 2.08 13.10
C LEU A 292 -9.42 1.46 11.75
N PRO A 293 -10.73 1.42 11.43
CA PRO A 293 -11.21 1.01 10.12
C PRO A 293 -10.68 1.90 9.00
N GLY A 294 -10.35 1.31 7.85
CA GLY A 294 -9.86 2.04 6.67
C GLY A 294 -8.39 2.45 6.72
N ILE A 295 -7.70 2.27 7.85
CA ILE A 295 -6.26 2.49 7.93
C ILE A 295 -5.54 1.45 7.09
N ARG A 296 -4.73 1.96 6.17
CA ARG A 296 -3.95 1.17 5.24
C ARG A 296 -2.49 1.12 5.65
N LEU A 297 -1.97 2.18 6.26
CA LEU A 297 -0.59 2.25 6.72
C LEU A 297 -0.54 3.16 7.95
N CYS A 298 0.26 2.78 8.96
CA CYS A 298 0.53 3.59 10.14
C CYS A 298 1.95 3.33 10.61
N MET A 299 2.83 4.33 10.49
CA MET A 299 4.26 4.19 10.76
C MET A 299 4.80 5.38 11.55
N ALA A 300 5.62 5.12 12.56
CA ALA A 300 6.45 6.16 13.17
C ALA A 300 7.60 6.51 12.23
N VAL A 301 7.86 7.79 12.03
CA VAL A 301 8.89 8.28 11.10
C VAL A 301 9.73 9.39 11.72
N THR A 302 10.91 9.64 11.15
CA THR A 302 11.70 10.84 11.45
C THR A 302 11.12 12.08 10.77
N GLY A 303 11.22 13.24 11.40
CA GLY A 303 10.82 14.52 10.81
C GLY A 303 9.95 15.35 11.75
N GLU A 304 9.36 16.43 11.23
CA GLU A 304 8.44 17.29 11.99
C GLU A 304 7.14 16.55 12.34
N ALA A 305 6.61 15.79 11.39
CA ALA A 305 5.64 14.75 11.67
C ALA A 305 6.39 13.49 12.11
N ASN A 306 6.00 12.93 13.24
CA ASN A 306 6.56 11.69 13.78
C ASN A 306 5.66 10.48 13.55
N LEU A 307 4.48 10.66 12.93
CA LEU A 307 3.56 9.60 12.54
C LEU A 307 3.05 9.85 11.11
N LEU A 308 3.15 8.84 10.24
CA LEU A 308 2.60 8.85 8.89
C LEU A 308 1.46 7.83 8.80
N VAL A 309 0.31 8.29 8.31
CA VAL A 309 -0.91 7.47 8.23
C VAL A 309 -1.48 7.54 6.82
N SER A 310 -1.75 6.39 6.19
CA SER A 310 -2.48 6.32 4.93
C SER A 310 -3.80 5.61 5.12
N THR A 311 -4.85 6.12 4.49
CA THR A 311 -6.22 5.61 4.60
C THR A 311 -6.83 5.38 3.23
N TRP A 312 -7.69 4.37 3.14
CA TRP A 312 -8.54 4.11 1.98
C TRP A 312 -9.99 4.30 2.38
N ALA A 313 -10.66 5.25 1.73
CA ALA A 313 -12.02 5.69 2.04
C ALA A 313 -12.93 5.57 0.80
N ARG A 314 -14.25 5.53 1.04
CA ARG A 314 -15.24 5.49 -0.07
C ARG A 314 -15.45 6.87 -0.69
N SER A 315 -15.19 7.92 0.08
CA SER A 315 -15.41 9.31 -0.30
C SER A 315 -14.47 10.24 0.46
N LEU A 316 -14.35 11.49 -0.01
CA LEU A 316 -13.61 12.54 0.71
C LEU A 316 -14.26 12.87 2.06
N SER A 317 -15.58 12.72 2.18
CA SER A 317 -16.31 12.90 3.46
C SER A 317 -15.93 11.82 4.48
N ASP A 318 -15.80 10.56 4.05
CA ASP A 318 -15.32 9.47 4.91
C ASP A 318 -13.89 9.74 5.43
N ALA A 319 -13.05 10.36 4.60
CA ALA A 319 -11.69 10.78 4.97
C ALA A 319 -11.69 11.93 5.99
N ALA A 320 -12.55 12.95 5.82
CA ALA A 320 -12.73 14.00 6.82
C ALA A 320 -13.18 13.43 8.18
N GLY A 321 -14.06 12.42 8.17
CA GLY A 321 -14.46 11.71 9.38
C GLY A 321 -13.31 10.98 10.10
N PHE A 322 -12.25 10.58 9.39
CA PHE A 322 -11.05 10.01 10.02
C PHE A 322 -10.32 11.04 10.87
N GLU A 323 -10.20 12.28 10.41
CA GLU A 323 -9.50 13.33 11.15
C GLU A 323 -10.18 13.64 12.49
N VAL A 324 -11.51 13.69 12.49
CA VAL A 324 -12.32 13.87 13.71
C VAL A 324 -12.03 12.73 14.69
N ARG A 325 -12.02 11.47 14.21
CA ARG A 325 -11.71 10.31 15.04
C ARG A 325 -10.28 10.38 15.59
N LEU A 326 -9.30 10.77 14.76
CA LEU A 326 -7.90 10.90 15.15
C LEU A 326 -7.75 11.92 16.30
N GLY A 327 -8.27 13.14 16.12
CA GLY A 327 -8.19 14.20 17.12
C GLY A 327 -8.92 13.86 18.42
N SER A 328 -10.05 13.15 18.35
CA SER A 328 -10.79 12.73 19.55
C SER A 328 -10.08 11.63 20.35
N ARG A 329 -9.32 10.74 19.68
CA ARG A 329 -8.67 9.58 20.32
C ARG A 329 -7.26 9.87 20.79
N ILE A 330 -6.60 10.87 20.23
CA ILE A 330 -5.22 11.24 20.57
C ILE A 330 -5.19 12.75 20.84
N PRO A 331 -5.54 13.16 22.06
CA PRO A 331 -5.43 14.56 22.47
C PRO A 331 -4.02 15.11 22.20
N GLY A 332 -3.92 16.29 21.61
CA GLY A 332 -2.62 16.92 21.28
C GLY A 332 -1.99 16.46 19.96
N ALA A 333 -2.57 15.47 19.26
CA ALA A 333 -2.16 15.16 17.90
C ALA A 333 -2.53 16.31 16.94
N ARG A 334 -1.60 16.69 16.06
CA ARG A 334 -1.81 17.71 15.03
C ARG A 334 -1.54 17.12 13.66
N ILE A 335 -2.49 17.26 12.75
CA ILE A 335 -2.28 16.95 11.34
C ILE A 335 -1.52 18.13 10.72
N LEU A 336 -0.25 17.90 10.39
CA LEU A 336 0.61 18.92 9.77
C LEU A 336 0.36 19.04 8.28
N ARG A 337 0.12 17.91 7.61
CA ARG A 337 -0.11 17.86 6.17
C ARG A 337 -1.11 16.76 5.82
N ARG A 338 -1.90 17.04 4.78
CA ARG A 338 -2.91 16.16 4.20
C ARG A 338 -2.69 16.14 2.70
N ASP A 339 -2.55 14.95 2.14
CA ASP A 339 -2.47 14.77 0.70
C ASP A 339 -3.48 13.73 0.27
N VAL A 340 -4.19 14.00 -0.83
CA VAL A 340 -5.00 13.00 -1.52
C VAL A 340 -4.18 12.44 -2.66
N THR A 341 -4.12 11.12 -2.78
CA THR A 341 -3.47 10.48 -3.92
C THR A 341 -4.40 10.55 -5.12
N LEU A 342 -3.93 11.23 -6.17
CA LEU A 342 -4.64 11.42 -7.44
C LEU A 342 -4.41 10.22 -8.37
N LEU A 343 -3.23 9.60 -8.28
CA LEU A 343 -2.88 8.41 -9.06
C LEU A 343 -1.88 7.56 -8.28
N THR A 344 -2.08 6.25 -8.23
CA THR A 344 -1.04 5.31 -7.80
C THR A 344 -0.41 4.69 -9.04
N ALA A 345 0.79 5.11 -9.44
CA ALA A 345 1.48 4.56 -10.62
C ALA A 345 2.17 3.22 -10.33
N LYS A 346 2.66 3.03 -9.09
CA LYS A 346 3.30 1.78 -8.64
C LYS A 346 2.90 1.48 -7.19
N ARG A 347 2.64 0.22 -6.87
CA ARG A 347 2.31 -0.25 -5.51
C ARG A 347 3.04 -1.54 -5.20
N MET A 348 4.02 -1.47 -4.30
CA MET A 348 4.92 -2.58 -3.95
C MET A 348 5.42 -3.36 -5.17
N GLY A 349 5.99 -2.64 -6.13
CA GLY A 349 6.52 -3.24 -7.36
C GLY A 349 5.48 -3.47 -8.46
N ARG A 350 4.17 -3.43 -8.17
CA ARG A 350 3.13 -3.56 -9.20
C ARG A 350 2.90 -2.23 -9.91
N LEU A 351 3.02 -2.19 -11.23
CA LEU A 351 2.64 -1.03 -12.04
C LEU A 351 1.12 -1.04 -12.27
N LEU A 352 0.49 0.10 -12.04
CA LEU A 352 -0.96 0.26 -12.17
C LEU A 352 -1.29 1.29 -13.25
N ASP A 353 -2.44 1.11 -13.88
CA ASP A 353 -3.05 2.13 -14.74
C ASP A 353 -3.89 3.14 -13.96
N ASP A 354 -4.51 4.06 -14.69
CA ASP A 354 -5.35 5.12 -14.13
C ASP A 354 -6.65 4.57 -13.52
N GLU A 355 -7.06 3.35 -13.89
CA GLU A 355 -8.16 2.60 -13.28
C GLU A 355 -7.71 1.71 -12.11
N GLY A 356 -6.45 1.83 -11.68
CA GLY A 356 -5.88 1.09 -10.56
C GLY A 356 -5.71 -0.41 -10.79
N ARG A 357 -5.78 -0.87 -12.04
CA ARG A 357 -5.55 -2.27 -12.43
C ARG A 357 -4.07 -2.53 -12.68
N ALA A 358 -3.62 -3.71 -12.29
CA ALA A 358 -2.26 -4.15 -12.51
C ALA A 358 -1.97 -4.40 -14.00
N ARG A 359 -0.93 -3.75 -14.54
CA ARG A 359 -0.47 -3.95 -15.94
C ARG A 359 0.96 -4.45 -16.07
N GLY A 360 1.79 -4.23 -15.06
CA GLY A 360 3.20 -4.59 -15.11
C GLY A 360 3.81 -4.78 -13.73
N HIS A 361 5.09 -5.11 -13.67
CA HIS A 361 5.77 -5.37 -12.41
C HIS A 361 7.27 -5.06 -12.50
N ILE A 362 7.75 -4.24 -11.57
CA ILE A 362 9.16 -3.97 -11.30
C ILE A 362 9.45 -4.51 -9.89
N PRO A 363 10.23 -5.59 -9.74
CA PRO A 363 10.51 -6.15 -8.41
C PRO A 363 11.05 -5.09 -7.46
N VAL A 364 10.60 -5.13 -6.20
CA VAL A 364 11.22 -4.31 -5.15
C VAL A 364 12.56 -4.95 -4.80
N ASP A 365 13.65 -4.23 -5.02
CA ASP A 365 15.00 -4.69 -4.72
C ASP A 365 15.78 -3.56 -4.04
N HIS A 366 16.23 -3.83 -2.82
CA HIS A 366 16.95 -2.86 -1.99
C HIS A 366 18.47 -3.06 -2.04
N HIS A 367 18.95 -4.04 -2.81
CA HIS A 367 20.38 -4.38 -2.94
C HIS A 367 21.08 -3.70 -4.12
N VAL A 368 20.34 -3.01 -5.00
CA VAL A 368 20.84 -2.35 -6.22
C VAL A 368 21.36 -0.93 -6.06
#